data_AF-A0A7C1QVP5-F1
#
_entry.id   AF-A0A7C1QVP5-F1
#
_cell.length_a   1.000
_cell.length_b   1.000
_cell.length_c   1.000
_cell.angle_alpha   90.00
_cell.angle_beta   90.00
_cell.angle_gamma   90.00
#
_symmetry.space_group_name_H-M   'P 1'
#
loop_
_entity.id
_entity.type
_entity.pdbx_description
1 polymer ?
#
loop_
_entity_poly.entity_id
_entity_poly.type
_entity_poly.pdbx_seq_one_letter_code
_entity_poly.pdbx_strand_id
1 'polypeptide(L)'
;MRKRFEQQLTLGTIPIREMKITTKKRSGSLPGLCAALQEIFITPEWNERVFGILEAKIMAGKIRTGRPGMNLWQIFVLSQVRLCQNISYDELHDLANHHTLIRQIMGVEREFGYERHEFEYQNIVDNVSLLDDETVRELNRVIVEFGYKVFKKKRRKHYA
;
A
#
# COMPACT_ATOMS: atom_id res chain seq x y z
N MET A 1 -0.74 11.90 15.41
CA MET A 1 -1.80 11.07 14.81
C MET A 1 -1.25 10.47 13.53
N ARG A 2 -1.42 9.16 13.31
CA ARG A 2 -1.10 8.57 12.00
C ARG A 2 -2.08 9.16 10.99
N LYS A 3 -1.59 9.76 9.92
CA LYS A 3 -2.45 10.25 8.84
C LYS A 3 -3.02 9.05 8.08
N ARG A 4 -4.25 9.15 7.54
CA ARG A 4 -4.80 8.17 6.57
C ARG A 4 -3.75 7.91 5.50
N PHE A 5 -3.49 8.96 4.73
CA PHE A 5 -2.33 9.19 3.90
C PHE A 5 -2.65 10.47 3.14
N GLU A 6 -1.91 11.55 3.41
CA GLU A 6 -1.91 12.70 2.52
C GLU A 6 -0.63 12.56 1.72
N GLN A 7 -0.72 12.32 0.41
CA GLN A 7 0.48 12.32 -0.40
C GLN A 7 1.09 13.71 -0.32
N GLN A 8 2.22 13.82 0.38
CA GLN A 8 2.92 15.08 0.45
C GLN A 8 3.63 15.27 -0.89
N LEU A 9 3.03 16.09 -1.76
CA LEU A 9 3.60 16.49 -3.04
C LEU A 9 4.74 17.49 -2.79
N THR A 10 5.84 16.99 -2.24
CA THR A 10 7.11 17.72 -2.18
C THR A 10 7.82 17.58 -3.52
N LEU A 11 8.71 18.52 -3.84
CA LEU A 11 9.53 18.47 -5.06
C LEU A 11 10.22 17.09 -5.18
N GLY A 12 10.16 16.47 -6.35
CA GLY A 12 10.74 15.14 -6.61
C GLY A 12 9.92 13.94 -6.13
N THR A 13 8.66 14.12 -5.69
CA THR A 13 7.77 13.00 -5.33
C THR A 13 6.98 12.52 -6.53
N ILE A 14 6.99 11.22 -6.80
CA ILE A 14 6.14 10.63 -7.85
C ILE A 14 4.73 10.39 -7.28
N PRO A 15 3.67 11.01 -7.83
CA PRO A 15 2.31 10.78 -7.36
C PRO A 15 1.88 9.32 -7.53
N ILE A 16 1.20 8.72 -6.54
CA ILE A 16 0.72 7.33 -6.65
C ILE A 16 -0.20 7.18 -7.86
N ARG A 17 -1.04 8.19 -8.13
CA ARG A 17 -1.94 8.23 -9.29
C ARG A 17 -1.20 8.19 -10.63
N GLU A 18 0.02 8.70 -10.70
CA GLU A 18 0.79 8.85 -11.96
C GLU A 18 1.80 7.72 -12.19
N MET A 19 1.94 6.81 -11.21
CA MET A 19 2.84 5.67 -11.30
C MET A 19 2.50 4.78 -12.51
N LYS A 20 3.46 4.60 -13.41
CA LYS A 20 3.33 3.70 -14.56
C LYS A 20 3.79 2.29 -14.17
N ILE A 21 2.85 1.38 -13.99
CA ILE A 21 3.15 -0.01 -13.62
C ILE A 21 3.11 -0.88 -14.88
N THR A 22 4.21 -1.58 -15.15
CA THR A 22 4.25 -2.56 -16.25
C THR A 22 3.90 -3.96 -15.74
N THR A 23 2.78 -4.51 -16.20
CA THR A 23 2.27 -5.82 -15.80
C THR A 23 2.53 -6.91 -16.86
N LYS A 24 3.65 -6.80 -17.60
CA LYS A 24 4.01 -7.79 -18.64
C LYS A 24 4.17 -9.19 -18.02
N LYS A 25 3.80 -10.25 -18.76
CA LYS A 25 3.71 -11.66 -18.32
C LYS A 25 4.93 -12.26 -17.56
N ARG A 26 6.08 -11.58 -17.47
CA ARG A 26 7.31 -12.04 -16.80
C ARG A 26 7.67 -11.26 -15.53
N SER A 27 6.82 -10.34 -15.06
CA SER A 27 7.20 -9.42 -13.98
C SER A 27 6.79 -9.87 -12.56
N GLY A 28 6.36 -11.12 -12.38
CA GLY A 28 5.97 -11.68 -11.07
C GLY A 28 4.61 -11.20 -10.57
N SER A 29 4.25 -11.55 -9.34
CA SER A 29 2.95 -11.17 -8.72
C SER A 29 2.91 -9.72 -8.23
N LEU A 30 4.07 -9.13 -7.91
CA LEU A 30 4.19 -7.80 -7.30
C LEU A 30 3.63 -6.66 -8.17
N PRO A 31 3.88 -6.59 -9.50
CA PRO A 31 3.28 -5.53 -10.33
C PRO A 31 1.76 -5.63 -10.43
N GLY A 32 1.20 -6.84 -10.42
CA GLY A 32 -0.25 -7.05 -10.38
C GLY A 32 -0.85 -6.54 -9.07
N LEU A 33 -0.20 -6.84 -7.95
CA LEU A 33 -0.57 -6.30 -6.64
C LEU A 33 -0.50 -4.77 -6.63
N CYS A 34 0.62 -4.17 -7.05
CA CYS A 34 0.78 -2.72 -7.06
C CYS A 34 -0.26 -2.02 -7.95
N ALA A 35 -0.66 -2.63 -9.08
CA ALA A 35 -1.73 -2.10 -9.92
C ALA A 35 -3.09 -2.14 -9.25
N ALA A 36 -3.41 -3.23 -8.53
CA ALA A 36 -4.63 -3.30 -7.74
C ALA A 36 -4.63 -2.26 -6.60
N LEU A 37 -3.51 -2.15 -5.87
CA LEU A 37 -3.33 -1.17 -4.80
C LEU A 37 -3.45 0.27 -5.32
N GLN A 38 -2.84 0.59 -6.47
CA GLN A 38 -2.96 1.91 -7.09
C GLN A 38 -4.42 2.24 -7.43
N GLU A 39 -5.15 1.30 -8.02
CA GLU A 39 -6.56 1.50 -8.39
C GLU A 39 -7.48 1.62 -7.16
N ILE A 40 -7.21 0.86 -6.09
CA ILE A 40 -7.88 1.02 -4.78
C ILE A 40 -7.59 2.42 -4.23
N PHE A 41 -6.33 2.87 -4.32
CA PHE A 41 -5.92 4.17 -3.82
C PHE A 41 -6.67 5.32 -4.51
N ILE A 42 -6.81 5.27 -5.85
CA ILE A 42 -7.43 6.36 -6.62
C ILE A 42 -8.96 6.29 -6.67
N THR A 43 -9.58 5.15 -6.34
CA THR A 43 -11.04 4.99 -6.40
C THR A 43 -11.68 5.27 -5.04
N PRO A 44 -12.42 6.38 -4.86
CA PRO A 44 -12.88 6.82 -3.54
C PRO A 44 -13.69 5.76 -2.76
N GLU A 45 -14.60 5.04 -3.44
CA GLU A 45 -15.41 3.96 -2.83
C GLU A 45 -14.54 2.92 -2.13
N TRP A 46 -13.46 2.47 -2.79
CA TRP A 46 -12.58 1.42 -2.28
C TRP A 46 -11.58 1.95 -1.28
N ASN A 47 -11.08 3.17 -1.54
CA ASN A 47 -10.20 3.87 -0.64
C ASN A 47 -10.84 4.04 0.75
N GLU A 48 -12.07 4.55 0.80
CA GLU A 48 -12.81 4.75 2.05
C GLU A 48 -13.10 3.45 2.78
N ARG A 49 -13.45 2.37 2.06
CA ARG A 49 -13.67 1.05 2.68
C ARG A 49 -12.40 0.50 3.31
N VAL A 50 -11.27 0.57 2.61
CA VAL A 50 -9.97 0.10 3.13
C VAL A 50 -9.55 0.94 4.33
N PHE A 51 -9.62 2.27 4.24
CA PHE A 51 -9.25 3.14 5.35
C PHE A 51 -10.18 2.95 6.56
N GLY A 52 -11.48 2.78 6.36
CA GLY A 52 -12.41 2.51 7.46
C GLY A 52 -12.00 1.28 8.28
N ILE A 53 -11.59 0.19 7.62
CA ILE A 53 -11.09 -1.02 8.28
C ILE A 53 -9.78 -0.73 9.02
N LEU A 54 -8.82 -0.10 8.36
CA LEU A 54 -7.51 0.22 8.95
C LEU A 54 -7.64 1.15 10.15
N GLU A 55 -8.52 2.15 10.08
CA GLU A 55 -8.78 3.11 11.15
C GLU A 55 -9.43 2.43 12.35
N ALA A 56 -10.46 1.63 12.11
CA ALA A 56 -11.12 0.84 13.16
C ALA A 56 -10.11 -0.07 13.87
N LYS A 57 -9.19 -0.69 13.14
CA LYS A 57 -8.19 -1.59 13.72
C LYS A 57 -7.05 -0.86 14.43
N ILE A 58 -6.43 0.11 13.77
CA ILE A 58 -5.14 0.68 14.19
C ILE A 58 -5.32 1.87 15.13
N MET A 59 -6.44 2.60 15.02
CA MET A 59 -6.69 3.82 15.81
C MET A 59 -7.59 3.59 17.02
N ALA A 60 -8.28 2.44 17.13
CA ALA A 60 -9.08 2.11 18.30
C ALA A 60 -8.24 2.20 19.59
N GLY A 61 -8.70 3.03 20.53
CA GLY A 61 -8.11 3.15 21.87
C GLY A 61 -6.77 3.91 21.97
N LYS A 62 -6.27 4.55 20.91
CA LYS A 62 -4.98 5.26 20.96
C LYS A 62 -5.10 6.74 21.35
N ILE A 63 -4.33 7.14 22.37
CA ILE A 63 -4.17 8.52 22.84
C ILE A 63 -3.13 9.25 21.95
N ARG A 64 -3.32 10.56 21.77
CA ARG A 64 -2.48 11.44 20.93
C ARG A 64 -1.02 11.42 21.38
N THR A 65 -0.14 10.76 20.63
CA THR A 65 1.32 10.91 20.75
C THR A 65 1.88 11.61 19.50
N GLY A 66 2.91 12.45 19.72
CA GLY A 66 3.38 13.46 18.77
C GLY A 66 4.32 12.96 17.67
N ARG A 67 4.80 11.71 17.70
CA ARG A 67 5.70 11.19 16.65
C ARG A 67 4.89 10.68 15.45
N PRO A 68 5.05 11.24 14.24
CA PRO A 68 4.44 10.69 13.04
C PRO A 68 5.19 9.40 12.66
N GLY A 69 4.68 8.25 13.09
CA GLY A 69 5.13 6.94 12.62
C GLY A 69 4.62 6.62 11.21
N MET A 70 4.83 5.38 10.77
CA MET A 70 4.29 4.83 9.52
C MET A 70 2.79 5.10 9.38
N ASN A 71 2.36 5.61 8.22
CA ASN A 71 0.95 5.95 7.97
C ASN A 71 0.11 4.72 7.60
N LEU A 72 -1.23 4.82 7.68
CA LEU A 72 -2.12 3.67 7.47
C LEU A 72 -1.94 3.03 6.09
N TRP A 73 -1.69 3.85 5.05
CA TRP A 73 -1.43 3.36 3.70
C TRP A 73 -0.15 2.53 3.60
N GLN A 74 0.96 3.01 4.17
CA GLN A 74 2.24 2.28 4.18
C GLN A 74 2.10 0.94 4.91
N ILE A 75 1.42 0.93 6.07
CA ILE A 75 1.15 -0.30 6.84
C ILE A 75 0.38 -1.31 5.98
N PHE A 76 -0.68 -0.84 5.32
CA PHE A 76 -1.50 -1.66 4.45
C PHE A 76 -0.69 -2.23 3.28
N VAL A 77 0.05 -1.39 2.56
CA VAL A 77 0.89 -1.83 1.42
C VAL A 77 1.88 -2.90 1.86
N LEU A 78 2.64 -2.68 2.94
CA LEU A 78 3.65 -3.63 3.40
C LEU A 78 3.03 -4.95 3.87
N SER A 79 1.86 -4.91 4.52
CA SER A 79 1.10 -6.10 4.87
C SER A 79 0.69 -6.90 3.63
N GLN A 80 0.20 -6.24 2.59
CA GLN A 80 -0.19 -6.89 1.33
C GLN A 80 1.03 -7.44 0.56
N VAL A 81 2.15 -6.73 0.54
CA VAL A 81 3.40 -7.21 -0.07
C VAL A 81 3.89 -8.47 0.64
N ARG A 82 3.94 -8.44 1.98
CA ARG A 82 4.37 -9.59 2.77
C ARG A 82 3.51 -10.83 2.51
N LEU A 83 2.19 -10.65 2.49
CA LEU A 83 1.25 -11.73 2.20
C LEU A 83 1.38 -12.25 0.77
N CYS A 84 1.46 -11.34 -0.22
CA CYS A 84 1.50 -11.70 -1.63
C CYS A 84 2.79 -12.39 -2.05
N GLN A 85 3.93 -11.99 -1.47
CA GLN A 85 5.23 -12.59 -1.73
C GLN A 85 5.54 -13.77 -0.78
N ASN A 86 4.79 -13.91 0.32
CA ASN A 86 5.03 -14.90 1.37
C ASN A 86 6.47 -14.82 1.94
N ILE A 87 6.84 -13.64 2.43
CA ILE A 87 8.20 -13.31 2.88
C ILE A 87 8.30 -12.99 4.38
N SER A 88 9.51 -13.08 4.90
CA SER A 88 9.89 -12.68 6.26
C SER A 88 9.87 -11.15 6.45
N TYR A 89 10.03 -10.69 7.70
CA TYR A 89 10.18 -9.27 7.99
C TYR A 89 11.52 -8.70 7.50
N ASP A 90 12.57 -9.51 7.47
CA ASP A 90 13.89 -9.11 7.00
C ASP A 90 13.83 -8.82 5.48
N GLU A 91 13.23 -9.73 4.71
CA GLU A 91 12.99 -9.54 3.28
C GLU A 91 12.05 -8.37 3.01
N LEU A 92 11.00 -8.19 3.82
CA LEU A 92 10.09 -7.06 3.70
C LEU A 92 10.79 -5.71 3.95
N HIS A 93 11.72 -5.67 4.90
CA HIS A 93 12.53 -4.49 5.23
C HIS A 93 13.46 -4.10 4.08
N ASP A 94 14.15 -5.07 3.48
CA ASP A 94 14.94 -4.85 2.27
C ASP A 94 14.08 -4.29 1.13
N LEU A 95 12.94 -4.93 0.84
CA LEU A 95 12.03 -4.47 -0.21
C LEU A 95 11.46 -3.06 0.05
N ALA A 96 11.12 -2.73 1.30
CA ALA A 96 10.61 -1.41 1.66
C ALA A 96 11.64 -0.29 1.43
N ASN A 97 12.93 -0.59 1.58
CA ASN A 97 14.02 0.38 1.46
C ASN A 97 14.63 0.45 0.05
N HIS A 98 14.62 -0.66 -0.70
CA HIS A 98 15.38 -0.76 -1.95
C HIS A 98 14.51 -0.99 -3.20
N HIS A 99 13.30 -1.55 -3.05
CA HIS A 99 12.49 -1.89 -4.22
C HIS A 99 11.65 -0.70 -4.71
N THR A 100 12.10 -0.07 -5.80
CA THR A 100 11.49 1.15 -6.39
C THR A 100 9.98 1.09 -6.51
N LEU A 101 9.41 0.00 -7.04
CA LEU A 101 7.96 -0.10 -7.23
C LEU A 101 7.18 -0.07 -5.89
N ILE A 102 7.72 -0.71 -4.85
CA ILE A 102 7.10 -0.76 -3.52
C ILE A 102 7.15 0.63 -2.89
N ARG A 103 8.29 1.31 -3.02
CA ARG A 103 8.47 2.69 -2.55
C ARG A 103 7.56 3.68 -3.27
N GLN A 104 7.37 3.51 -4.58
CA GLN A 104 6.46 4.35 -5.37
C GLN A 104 5.00 4.16 -4.95
N ILE A 105 4.53 2.91 -4.79
CA ILE A 105 3.15 2.68 -4.34
C ILE A 105 2.93 3.14 -2.89
N MET A 106 3.97 3.12 -2.04
CA MET A 106 3.92 3.73 -0.70
C MET A 106 3.99 5.27 -0.72
N GLY A 107 4.26 5.88 -1.87
CA GLY A 107 4.40 7.33 -2.03
C GLY A 107 5.65 7.93 -1.37
N VAL A 108 6.69 7.13 -1.16
CA VAL A 108 7.96 7.54 -0.51
C VAL A 108 9.17 7.48 -1.43
N GLU A 109 8.97 7.07 -2.68
CA GLU A 109 10.03 7.16 -3.69
C GLU A 109 10.33 8.61 -4.04
N ARG A 110 11.61 8.89 -4.27
CA ARG A 110 12.12 10.22 -4.58
C ARG A 110 12.93 10.16 -5.87
N GLU A 111 12.93 11.27 -6.61
CA GLU A 111 13.83 11.45 -7.75
C GLU A 111 15.30 11.39 -7.34
N PHE A 112 16.17 11.14 -8.32
CA PHE A 112 17.60 11.07 -8.10
C PHE A 112 18.14 12.39 -7.51
N GLY A 113 18.98 12.29 -6.47
CA GLY A 113 19.58 13.45 -5.80
C GLY A 113 18.81 13.96 -4.56
N TYR A 114 17.64 13.41 -4.25
CA TYR A 114 16.91 13.72 -3.03
C TYR A 114 17.10 12.65 -1.95
N GLU A 115 17.07 13.07 -0.68
CA GLU A 115 17.18 12.16 0.45
C GLU A 115 15.98 11.19 0.48
N ARG A 116 16.30 9.90 0.59
CA ARG A 116 15.29 8.83 0.66
C ARG A 116 14.96 8.55 2.11
N HIS A 117 13.66 8.53 2.40
CA HIS A 117 13.19 8.03 3.69
C HIS A 117 13.55 6.54 3.83
N GLU A 118 14.26 6.21 4.90
CA GLU A 118 14.59 4.85 5.29
C GLU A 118 13.63 4.37 6.39
N PHE A 119 13.12 3.16 6.24
CA PHE A 119 12.32 2.48 7.25
C PHE A 119 13.24 1.67 8.15
N GLU A 120 13.18 1.91 9.46
CA GLU A 120 13.81 1.04 10.43
C GLU A 120 13.09 -0.31 10.50
N TYR A 121 13.85 -1.39 10.74
CA TYR A 121 13.31 -2.75 10.84
C TYR A 121 12.18 -2.86 11.88
N GLN A 122 12.45 -2.41 13.11
CA GLN A 122 11.48 -2.51 14.20
C GLN A 122 10.21 -1.71 13.92
N ASN A 123 10.34 -0.57 13.21
CA ASN A 123 9.19 0.22 12.79
C ASN A 123 8.30 -0.57 11.83
N ILE A 124 8.85 -1.36 10.90
CA ILE A 124 8.03 -2.24 10.04
C ILE A 124 7.37 -3.35 10.87
N VAL A 125 8.12 -4.04 11.72
CA VAL A 125 7.61 -5.15 12.55
C VAL A 125 6.44 -4.67 13.43
N ASP A 126 6.64 -3.60 14.18
CA ASP A 126 5.65 -3.07 15.13
C ASP A 126 4.37 -2.58 14.45
N ASN A 127 4.45 -2.16 13.20
CA ASN A 127 3.33 -1.56 12.49
C ASN A 127 2.57 -2.56 11.63
N VAL A 128 3.27 -3.42 10.90
CA VAL A 128 2.66 -4.44 10.06
C VAL A 128 2.01 -5.53 10.92
N SER A 129 2.56 -5.84 12.10
CA SER A 129 1.98 -6.80 13.05
C SER A 129 0.65 -6.34 13.69
N LEU A 130 0.27 -5.07 13.53
CA LEU A 130 -1.04 -4.56 14.01
C LEU A 130 -2.23 -5.12 13.23
N LEU A 131 -1.98 -5.59 12.00
CA LEU A 131 -2.99 -6.20 11.14
C LEU A 131 -2.99 -7.71 11.39
N ASP A 132 -3.88 -8.15 12.27
CA ASP A 132 -4.07 -9.57 12.55
C ASP A 132 -4.78 -10.31 11.40
N ASP A 133 -4.83 -11.63 11.50
CA ASP A 133 -5.42 -12.50 10.48
C ASP A 133 -6.88 -12.18 10.17
N GLU A 134 -7.64 -11.68 11.15
CA GLU A 134 -9.01 -11.24 10.93
C GLU A 134 -9.06 -9.99 10.06
N THR A 135 -8.28 -8.96 10.40
CA THR A 135 -8.22 -7.71 9.63
C THR A 135 -7.68 -7.96 8.22
N VAL A 136 -6.65 -8.81 8.08
CA VAL A 136 -6.09 -9.20 6.78
C VAL A 136 -7.14 -9.92 5.92
N ARG A 137 -7.94 -10.83 6.51
CA ARG A 137 -9.04 -11.49 5.80
C ARG A 137 -10.11 -10.50 5.35
N GLU A 138 -10.46 -9.53 6.19
CA GLU A 138 -11.43 -8.49 5.84
C GLU A 138 -10.93 -7.62 4.67
N LEU A 139 -9.69 -7.14 4.74
CA LEU A 139 -9.04 -6.38 3.68
C LEU A 139 -8.97 -7.18 2.37
N ASN A 140 -8.62 -8.47 2.43
CA ASN A 140 -8.60 -9.34 1.27
C ASN A 140 -9.97 -9.48 0.61
N ARG A 141 -11.07 -9.54 1.38
CA ARG A 141 -12.43 -9.55 0.81
C ARG A 141 -12.71 -8.28 0.01
N VAL A 142 -12.31 -7.13 0.52
CA VAL A 142 -12.45 -5.84 -0.19
C VAL A 142 -11.63 -5.85 -1.48
N ILE A 143 -10.39 -6.32 -1.45
CA ILE A 143 -9.51 -6.40 -2.64
C ILE A 143 -10.08 -7.37 -3.69
N VAL A 144 -10.62 -8.51 -3.26
CA VAL A 144 -11.24 -9.49 -4.16
C VAL A 144 -12.51 -8.93 -4.80
N GLU A 145 -13.39 -8.29 -4.03
CA GLU A 145 -14.59 -7.63 -4.55
C GLU A 145 -14.24 -6.51 -5.55
N PHE A 146 -13.21 -5.72 -5.22
CA PHE A 146 -12.62 -4.74 -6.11
C PHE A 146 -12.16 -5.37 -7.42
N GLY A 147 -11.40 -6.47 -7.35
CA GLY A 147 -10.95 -7.22 -8.51
C GLY A 147 -12.11 -7.65 -9.42
N TYR A 148 -13.17 -8.22 -8.84
CA TYR A 148 -14.37 -8.60 -9.60
C TYR A 148 -15.02 -7.39 -10.31
N LYS A 149 -15.21 -6.26 -9.62
CA LYS A 149 -15.85 -5.09 -10.24
C LYS A 149 -14.98 -4.46 -11.35
N VAL A 150 -13.67 -4.31 -11.12
CA VAL A 150 -12.77 -3.62 -12.06
C VAL A 150 -12.45 -4.47 -13.29
N PHE A 151 -12.10 -5.74 -13.11
CA PHE A 151 -11.77 -6.61 -14.24
C PHE A 151 -13.01 -6.96 -15.09
N LYS A 152 -14.20 -7.07 -14.49
CA LYS A 152 -15.46 -7.24 -15.24
C LYS A 152 -15.81 -5.99 -16.07
N LYS A 153 -15.56 -4.78 -15.55
CA LYS A 153 -15.76 -3.52 -16.32
C LYS A 153 -14.75 -3.38 -17.47
N LYS A 154 -13.47 -3.72 -17.27
CA LYS A 154 -12.45 -3.66 -18.34
C LYS A 154 -12.75 -4.62 -19.50
N ARG A 155 -13.30 -5.83 -19.22
CA ARG A 155 -13.77 -6.75 -20.28
C ARG A 155 -14.90 -6.14 -21.13
N ARG A 156 -15.86 -5.43 -20.53
CA ARG A 156 -16.98 -4.82 -21.27
C ARG A 156 -16.55 -3.69 -22.22
N LYS A 157 -15.51 -2.93 -21.87
CA LYS A 157 -14.99 -1.84 -22.71
C LYS A 157 -14.16 -2.29 -23.92
N HIS A 158 -13.76 -3.56 -23.99
CA HIS A 158 -12.95 -4.09 -25.10
C HIS A 158 -13.79 -4.73 -26.22
N TYR A 159 -15.12 -4.84 -26.02
CA TYR A 159 -16.08 -5.42 -26.98
C TYR A 159 -17.19 -4.43 -27.38
N ALA A 160 -16.99 -3.14 -27.13
CA ALA A 160 -17.85 -2.04 -27.56
C ALA A 160 -16.99 -1.03 -28.33
#